data_AF-A0AAJ1I011-F1
#
_entry.id   AF-A0AAJ1I011-F1
#
_cell.length_a   1.000
_cell.length_b   1.000
_cell.length_c   1.000
_cell.angle_alpha   90.00
_cell.angle_beta   90.00
_cell.angle_gamma   90.00
#
_symmetry.space_group_name_H-M   'P 1'
#
loop_
_entity.id
_entity.type
_entity.pdbx_description
1 polymer ?
#
loop_
_entity_poly.entity_id
_entity_poly.type
_entity_poly.pdbx_seq_one_letter_code
_entity_poly.pdbx_strand_id
1 'polypeptide(L)'
;MTNRKAIVTDEHRQEALLLADLWERLPHTSQAVFGEQHGIGSQSAVGQFLRGDTPLSLKAAAGFAEGLGCKIRDFSPRLAEQAIHFAGLAGTSDSPASIADLSKFEIQLILMVRSMTKESVDAISKLAQELYKSSQHAIAPAGSSPLGTPAKPKSVKSASKRHKETADH
;
A
#
# COMPACT_ATOMS: atom_id res chain seq x y z
N MET A 1 36.86 -9.95 -5.50
CA MET A 1 35.41 -9.75 -5.24
C MET A 1 34.87 -8.86 -6.35
N THR A 2 34.09 -9.41 -7.29
CA THR A 2 33.56 -8.63 -8.42
C THR A 2 32.37 -7.78 -7.94
N ASN A 3 32.59 -6.47 -7.85
CA ASN A 3 31.56 -5.50 -7.51
C ASN A 3 30.57 -5.40 -8.69
N ARG A 4 29.41 -6.06 -8.60
CA ARG A 4 28.33 -5.90 -9.58
C ARG A 4 27.70 -4.52 -9.39
N LYS A 5 28.17 -3.53 -10.14
CA LYS A 5 27.52 -2.22 -10.22
C LYS A 5 26.15 -2.40 -10.88
N ALA A 6 25.11 -1.85 -10.26
CA ALA A 6 23.76 -1.88 -10.83
C ALA A 6 23.72 -1.13 -12.17
N ILE A 7 22.98 -1.67 -13.15
CA ILE A 7 22.86 -1.07 -14.48
C ILE A 7 21.93 0.15 -14.38
N VAL A 8 22.40 1.29 -14.86
CA VAL A 8 21.62 2.54 -14.94
C VAL A 8 20.83 2.54 -16.25
N THR A 9 19.52 2.39 -16.17
CA THR A 9 18.57 2.46 -17.29
C THR A 9 18.19 3.91 -17.60
N ASP A 10 17.48 4.14 -18.70
CA ASP A 10 16.93 5.47 -19.02
C ASP A 10 15.92 5.95 -17.97
N GLU A 11 15.13 5.05 -17.40
CA GLU A 11 14.21 5.36 -16.30
C GLU A 11 14.96 5.93 -15.09
N HIS A 12 16.08 5.34 -14.69
CA HIS A 12 16.90 5.85 -13.58
C HIS A 12 17.49 7.24 -13.87
N ARG A 13 17.85 7.52 -15.14
CA ARG A 13 18.31 8.85 -15.55
C ARG A 13 17.19 9.89 -15.47
N GLN A 14 15.98 9.52 -15.90
CA GLN A 14 14.82 10.41 -15.81
C GLN A 14 14.46 10.72 -14.35
N GLU A 15 14.48 9.72 -13.47
CA GLU A 15 14.27 9.91 -12.03
C GLU A 15 15.30 10.89 -11.43
N ALA A 16 16.57 10.75 -11.81
CA ALA A 16 17.63 11.65 -11.38
C ALA A 16 17.43 13.10 -11.88
N LEU A 17 16.99 13.28 -13.14
CA LEU A 17 16.70 14.60 -13.70
C LEU A 17 15.55 15.30 -12.95
N LEU A 18 14.46 14.59 -12.67
CA LEU A 18 13.34 15.13 -11.90
C LEU A 18 13.76 15.49 -10.47
N LEU A 19 14.58 14.63 -9.85
CA LEU A 19 15.10 14.90 -8.51
C LEU A 19 16.05 16.10 -8.49
N ALA A 20 16.90 16.25 -9.50
CA ALA A 20 17.79 17.39 -9.65
C ALA A 20 17.01 18.70 -9.84
N ASP A 21 15.94 18.69 -10.63
CA ASP A 21 15.05 19.85 -10.76
C ASP A 21 14.39 20.24 -9.42
N LEU A 22 13.93 19.25 -8.64
CA LEU A 22 13.41 19.50 -7.30
C LEU A 22 14.47 20.04 -6.35
N TRP A 23 15.69 19.51 -6.43
CA TRP A 23 16.83 20.00 -5.65
C TRP A 23 17.09 21.48 -5.93
N GLU A 24 17.18 21.89 -7.18
CA GLU A 24 17.46 23.30 -7.52
C GLU A 24 16.32 24.27 -7.11
N ARG A 25 15.07 23.81 -7.07
CA ARG A 25 13.90 24.67 -6.79
C ARG A 25 13.50 24.73 -5.32
N LEU A 26 13.87 23.74 -4.51
CA LEU A 26 13.43 23.62 -3.13
C LEU A 26 14.55 24.01 -2.16
N PRO A 27 14.22 24.63 -1.01
CA PRO A 27 15.23 24.99 -0.02
C PRO A 27 15.85 23.72 0.58
N HIS A 28 17.17 23.63 0.56
CA HIS A 28 17.93 22.52 1.14
C HIS A 28 19.25 23.00 1.75
N THR A 29 19.84 22.19 2.62
CA THR A 29 21.19 22.41 3.14
C THR A 29 22.26 21.98 2.12
N SER A 30 23.54 22.05 2.49
CA SER A 30 24.59 21.46 1.65
C SER A 30 24.40 19.95 1.50
N GLN A 31 24.86 19.36 0.40
CA GLN A 31 24.74 17.93 0.12
C GLN A 31 25.35 17.05 1.22
N ALA A 32 26.45 17.49 1.85
CA ALA A 32 27.08 16.78 2.94
C ALA A 32 26.16 16.69 4.16
N VAL A 33 25.63 17.83 4.59
CA VAL A 33 24.71 17.92 5.74
C VAL A 33 23.40 17.21 5.43
N PHE A 34 22.86 17.39 4.22
CA PHE A 34 21.61 16.78 3.79
C PHE A 34 21.71 15.25 3.78
N GLY A 35 22.81 14.72 3.24
CA GLY A 35 23.02 13.28 3.16
C GLY A 35 23.12 12.61 4.53
N GLU A 36 23.76 13.29 5.49
CA GLU A 36 23.88 12.83 6.87
C GLU A 36 22.54 12.92 7.61
N GLN A 37 21.87 14.07 7.56
CA GLN A 37 20.61 14.32 8.27
C GLN A 37 19.48 13.38 7.84
N HIS A 38 19.37 13.10 6.54
CA HIS A 38 18.29 12.27 5.99
C HIS A 38 18.72 10.82 5.70
N GLY A 39 19.89 10.41 6.19
CA GLY A 39 20.36 9.03 6.12
C GLY A 39 20.53 8.50 4.69
N ILE A 40 20.87 9.38 3.74
CA ILE A 40 21.14 9.06 2.32
C ILE A 40 22.60 8.62 2.14
N GLY A 41 23.52 9.20 2.91
CA GLY A 41 24.94 8.89 2.90
C GLY A 41 25.82 10.14 2.84
N SER A 42 26.99 10.01 2.21
CA SER A 42 27.93 11.13 2.08
C SER A 42 27.51 12.12 0.99
N GLN A 43 28.16 13.29 0.97
CA GLN A 43 28.01 14.29 -0.10
C GLN A 43 28.12 13.66 -1.50
N SER A 44 29.11 12.78 -1.71
CA SER A 44 29.32 12.10 -2.99
C SER A 44 28.16 11.18 -3.36
N ALA A 45 27.53 10.52 -2.38
CA ALA A 45 26.36 9.68 -2.62
C ALA A 45 25.17 10.51 -3.08
N VAL A 46 24.89 11.63 -2.40
CA VAL A 46 23.84 12.59 -2.79
C VAL A 46 24.08 13.06 -4.23
N GLY A 47 25.28 13.51 -4.55
CA GLY A 47 25.63 13.95 -5.90
C GLY A 47 25.51 12.86 -6.97
N GLN A 48 25.83 11.60 -6.66
CA GLN A 48 25.66 10.48 -7.59
C GLN A 48 24.20 10.21 -7.92
N PHE A 49 23.29 10.34 -6.94
CA PHE A 49 21.86 10.20 -7.19
C PHE A 49 21.32 11.34 -8.05
N LEU A 50 21.73 12.59 -7.78
CA LEU A 50 21.31 13.76 -8.55
C LEU A 50 21.80 13.73 -10.01
N ARG A 51 22.98 13.17 -10.26
CA ARG A 51 23.51 13.00 -11.63
C ARG A 51 23.04 11.72 -12.33
N GLY A 52 22.41 10.79 -11.61
CA GLY A 52 22.02 9.49 -12.14
C GLY A 52 23.20 8.53 -12.37
N ASP A 53 24.34 8.74 -11.72
CA ASP A 53 25.51 7.83 -11.78
C ASP A 53 25.22 6.47 -11.12
N THR A 54 24.25 6.49 -10.20
CA THR A 54 23.78 5.34 -9.41
C THR A 54 22.25 5.35 -9.38
N PRO A 55 21.56 4.21 -9.57
CA PRO A 55 20.11 4.14 -9.46
C PRO A 55 19.62 4.55 -8.07
N LEU A 56 18.51 5.29 -8.02
CA LEU A 56 17.95 5.73 -6.76
C LEU A 56 17.41 4.53 -5.96
N SER A 57 17.86 4.39 -4.72
CA SER A 57 17.35 3.37 -3.80
C SER A 57 16.12 3.90 -3.06
N LEU A 58 15.24 2.99 -2.60
CA LEU A 58 14.05 3.38 -1.84
C LEU A 58 14.39 4.16 -0.55
N LYS A 59 15.48 3.76 0.13
CA LYS A 59 16.00 4.47 1.32
C LYS A 59 16.42 5.91 0.97
N ALA A 60 17.18 6.09 -0.11
CA ALA A 60 17.61 7.41 -0.55
C ALA A 60 16.40 8.27 -0.98
N ALA A 61 15.45 7.68 -1.71
CA ALA A 61 14.22 8.36 -2.12
C ALA A 61 13.40 8.85 -0.92
N ALA A 62 13.26 8.05 0.13
CA ALA A 62 12.61 8.48 1.36
C ALA A 62 13.33 9.67 2.01
N GLY A 63 14.67 9.63 2.10
CA GLY A 63 15.45 10.73 2.65
C GLY A 63 15.34 12.02 1.83
N PHE A 64 15.35 11.93 0.49
CA PHE A 64 15.13 13.09 -0.37
C PHE A 64 13.72 13.66 -0.22
N ALA A 65 12.70 12.81 -0.19
CA ALA A 65 11.31 13.23 -0.02
C ALA A 65 11.11 13.97 1.32
N GLU A 66 11.66 13.43 2.41
CA GLU A 66 11.62 14.05 3.73
C GLU A 66 12.38 15.39 3.75
N GLY A 67 13.63 15.41 3.27
CA GLY A 67 14.48 16.59 3.34
C GLY A 67 14.07 17.73 2.41
N LEU A 68 13.45 17.42 1.26
CA LEU A 68 12.93 18.42 0.34
C LEU A 68 11.46 18.76 0.60
N GLY A 69 10.77 18.02 1.48
CA GLY A 69 9.35 18.21 1.75
C GLY A 69 8.44 17.88 0.56
N CYS A 70 8.84 16.90 -0.26
CA CYS A 70 8.09 16.44 -1.44
C CYS A 70 7.68 14.97 -1.31
N LYS A 71 6.95 14.43 -2.30
CA LYS A 71 6.57 13.01 -2.32
C LYS A 71 7.53 12.23 -3.22
N ILE A 72 7.80 10.96 -2.88
CA ILE A 72 8.61 10.07 -3.73
C ILE A 72 8.06 9.99 -5.16
N ARG A 73 6.72 10.01 -5.32
CA ARG A 73 6.05 9.97 -6.62
C ARG A 73 6.39 11.16 -7.52
N ASP A 74 6.84 12.29 -6.96
CA ASP A 74 7.14 13.50 -7.73
C ASP A 74 8.41 13.36 -8.58
N PHE A 75 9.33 12.45 -8.20
CA PHE A 75 10.55 12.15 -8.97
C PHE A 75 10.70 10.68 -9.35
N SER A 76 10.05 9.74 -8.66
CA SER A 76 10.07 8.32 -9.00
C SER A 76 8.71 7.66 -8.70
N PRO A 77 7.83 7.56 -9.72
CA PRO A 77 6.60 6.77 -9.63
C PRO A 77 6.87 5.30 -9.30
N ARG A 78 7.91 4.70 -9.89
CA ARG A 78 8.33 3.32 -9.68
C ARG A 78 8.65 3.03 -8.20
N LEU A 79 9.44 3.89 -7.55
CA LEU A 79 9.76 3.71 -6.13
C LEU A 79 8.56 3.98 -5.23
N ALA A 80 7.65 4.87 -5.62
CA ALA A 80 6.41 5.10 -4.89
C ALA A 80 5.49 3.86 -4.93
N GLU A 81 5.34 3.21 -6.09
CA GLU A 81 4.61 1.95 -6.22
C GLU A 81 5.27 0.84 -5.40
N GLN A 82 6.59 0.75 -5.44
CA GLN A 82 7.35 -0.20 -4.64
C GLN A 82 7.15 0.03 -3.13
N ALA A 83 7.11 1.29 -2.68
CA ALA A 83 6.81 1.64 -1.29
C ALA A 83 5.41 1.19 -0.86
N ILE A 84 4.40 1.43 -1.70
CA ILE A 84 3.01 1.02 -1.45
C ILE A 84 2.90 -0.50 -1.35
N HIS A 85 3.56 -1.21 -2.27
CA HIS A 85 3.59 -2.68 -2.25
C HIS A 85 4.20 -3.23 -0.95
N PHE A 86 5.30 -2.63 -0.48
CA PHE A 86 5.91 -3.02 0.80
C PHE A 86 5.03 -2.66 2.01
N ALA A 87 4.37 -1.50 2.00
CA ALA A 87 3.42 -1.12 3.05
C ALA A 87 2.23 -2.10 3.13
N GLY A 88 1.72 -2.55 1.98
CA GLY A 88 0.67 -3.57 1.92
C GLY A 88 1.10 -4.93 2.47
N LEU A 89 2.38 -5.32 2.29
CA LEU A 89 2.95 -6.53 2.87
C LEU A 89 3.20 -6.42 4.38
N ALA A 90 3.49 -5.22 4.89
CA ALA A 90 3.75 -4.96 6.30
C ALA A 90 2.46 -4.99 7.17
N GLY A 91 1.28 -5.17 6.57
CA GLY A 91 0.02 -5.33 7.31
C GLY A 91 -0.52 -4.04 7.93
N THR A 92 0.09 -2.89 7.65
CA THR A 92 -0.44 -1.58 8.05
C THR A 92 -1.29 -1.03 6.92
N SER A 93 -2.56 -1.47 6.86
CA SER A 93 -3.60 -0.78 6.09
C SER A 93 -3.99 0.53 6.78
N ASP A 94 -3.01 1.37 7.09
CA ASP A 94 -3.25 2.76 7.46
C ASP A 94 -3.34 3.55 6.16
N SER A 95 -4.50 3.48 5.51
CA SER A 95 -4.97 4.74 4.92
C SER A 95 -5.07 5.70 6.10
N PRO A 96 -4.36 6.85 6.10
CA PRO A 96 -4.70 7.88 7.05
C PRO A 96 -6.14 8.27 6.74
N ALA A 97 -7.08 7.76 7.54
CA ALA A 97 -8.43 8.27 7.54
C ALA A 97 -8.29 9.78 7.68
N SER A 98 -8.77 10.53 6.68
CA SER A 98 -8.76 11.98 6.74
C SER A 98 -9.42 12.36 8.07
N ILE A 99 -8.73 13.15 8.90
CA ILE A 99 -9.24 13.61 10.20
C ILE A 99 -10.63 14.27 10.03
N ALA A 100 -10.91 14.81 8.84
CA ALA A 100 -12.18 15.45 8.47
C ALA A 100 -13.37 14.48 8.31
N ASP A 101 -13.13 13.18 8.13
CA ASP A 101 -14.17 12.18 7.87
C ASP A 101 -14.56 11.38 9.11
N LEU A 102 -14.01 11.72 10.29
CA LEU A 102 -14.31 11.03 11.54
C LEU A 102 -15.62 11.53 12.14
N SER A 103 -16.49 10.59 12.50
CA SER A 103 -17.68 10.87 13.31
C SER A 103 -17.28 11.42 14.69
N LYS A 104 -18.21 12.15 15.32
CA LYS A 104 -18.04 12.66 16.69
C LYS A 104 -17.62 11.56 17.68
N PHE A 105 -18.12 10.34 17.48
CA PHE A 105 -17.81 9.20 18.33
C PHE A 105 -16.35 8.75 18.15
N GLU A 106 -15.86 8.67 16.91
CA GLU A 106 -14.47 8.30 16.62
C GLU A 106 -13.49 9.34 17.17
N ILE A 107 -13.79 10.64 17.00
CA ILE A 107 -13.00 11.73 17.58
C ILE A 107 -12.97 11.60 19.11
N GLN A 108 -14.12 11.36 19.74
CA GLN A 108 -14.21 11.22 21.19
C GLN A 108 -13.45 9.98 21.69
N LEU A 109 -13.50 8.88 20.95
CA LEU A 109 -12.75 7.66 21.26
C LEU A 109 -11.24 7.90 21.18
N ILE A 110 -10.76 8.59 20.15
CA ILE A 110 -9.35 8.96 19.98
C ILE A 110 -8.88 9.85 21.13
N LEU A 111 -9.66 10.89 21.48
CA LEU A 111 -9.34 11.79 22.59
C LEU A 111 -9.33 11.05 23.93
N MET A 112 -10.25 10.11 24.13
CA MET A 112 -10.29 9.27 25.32
C MET A 112 -9.03 8.40 25.39
N VAL A 113 -8.70 7.64 24.36
CA VAL A 113 -7.51 6.78 24.33
C VAL A 113 -6.22 7.59 24.54
N ARG A 114 -6.13 8.80 24.00
CA ARG A 114 -4.99 9.71 24.21
C ARG A 114 -4.83 10.14 25.67
N SER A 115 -5.93 10.19 26.43
CA SER A 115 -5.92 10.55 27.85
C SER A 115 -5.64 9.38 28.79
N MET A 116 -5.50 8.16 28.26
CA MET A 116 -5.31 6.94 29.05
C MET A 116 -3.83 6.63 29.27
N THR A 117 -3.54 5.87 30.33
CA THR A 117 -2.20 5.32 30.57
C THR A 117 -1.91 4.19 29.58
N LYS A 118 -0.62 3.98 29.27
CA LYS A 118 -0.17 2.91 28.37
C LYS A 118 -0.68 1.52 28.81
N GLU A 119 -0.65 1.24 30.11
CA GLU A 119 -1.18 -0.01 30.69
C GLU A 119 -2.66 -0.24 30.35
N SER A 120 -3.46 0.82 30.40
CA SER A 120 -4.90 0.75 30.10
C SER A 120 -5.14 0.54 28.60
N VAL A 121 -4.34 1.19 27.75
CA VAL A 121 -4.40 1.00 26.28
C VAL A 121 -3.99 -0.41 25.90
N ASP A 122 -2.95 -0.95 26.54
CA ASP A 122 -2.48 -2.33 26.32
C ASP A 122 -3.54 -3.35 26.76
N ALA A 123 -4.20 -3.12 27.91
CA ALA A 123 -5.29 -3.98 28.38
C ALA A 123 -6.49 -3.98 27.44
N ILE A 124 -6.91 -2.80 26.93
CA ILE A 124 -7.99 -2.68 25.94
C ILE A 124 -7.60 -3.40 24.64
N SER A 125 -6.37 -3.20 24.17
CA SER A 125 -5.88 -3.84 22.95
C SER A 125 -5.88 -5.36 23.09
N LYS A 126 -5.46 -5.88 24.24
CA LYS A 126 -5.48 -7.31 24.53
C LYS A 126 -6.90 -7.87 24.56
N LEU A 127 -7.82 -7.20 25.23
CA LEU A 127 -9.24 -7.60 25.27
C LEU A 127 -9.88 -7.58 23.87
N ALA A 128 -9.62 -6.53 23.09
CA ALA A 128 -10.12 -6.43 21.72
C ALA A 128 -9.59 -7.57 20.83
N GLN A 129 -8.31 -7.92 20.97
CA GLN A 129 -7.71 -9.06 20.27
C GLN A 129 -8.32 -10.39 20.70
N GLU A 130 -8.61 -10.58 21.99
CA GLU A 130 -9.26 -11.78 22.51
C GLU A 130 -10.68 -11.92 21.95
N LEU A 131 -11.48 -10.85 22.01
CA LEU A 131 -12.83 -10.81 21.44
C LEU A 131 -12.84 -11.07 19.93
N TYR A 132 -11.89 -10.50 19.19
CA TYR A 132 -11.75 -10.73 17.76
C TYR A 132 -11.43 -12.20 17.46
N LYS A 133 -10.50 -12.82 18.22
CA LYS A 133 -10.17 -14.25 18.09
C LYS A 133 -11.35 -15.16 18.44
N SER A 134 -12.10 -14.83 19.49
CA SER A 134 -13.32 -15.55 19.88
C SER A 134 -14.43 -15.41 18.84
N SER A 135 -14.60 -14.23 18.25
CA SER A 135 -15.57 -13.99 17.17
C SER A 135 -15.21 -14.74 15.88
N GLN A 136 -13.92 -14.89 15.56
CA GLN A 136 -13.50 -15.69 14.41
C GLN A 136 -13.70 -17.20 14.62
N HIS A 137 -13.60 -17.69 15.87
CA HIS A 137 -13.92 -19.10 16.17
C HIS A 137 -15.42 -19.42 16.11
N ALA A 138 -16.30 -18.42 16.16
CA ALA A 138 -17.74 -18.62 16.01
C ALA A 138 -18.19 -18.79 14.55
N ILE A 139 -17.30 -18.57 13.57
CA ILE A 139 -17.57 -18.71 12.13
C ILE A 139 -16.49 -19.61 11.50
N ALA A 140 -16.37 -20.84 11.99
CA ALA A 140 -15.78 -21.92 11.18
C ALA A 140 -16.90 -22.56 10.33
N PRO A 141 -16.66 -22.86 9.05
CA PRO A 141 -17.70 -23.29 8.13
C PRO A 141 -18.19 -24.69 8.50
N ALA A 142 -19.50 -24.83 8.66
CA ALA A 142 -20.12 -26.14 8.59
C ALA A 142 -19.86 -26.73 7.19
N GLY A 143 -18.91 -27.68 7.15
CA GLY A 143 -18.84 -28.83 6.25
C GLY A 143 -19.14 -28.65 4.76
N SER A 144 -18.08 -28.73 3.94
CA SER A 144 -18.14 -29.39 2.62
C SER A 144 -16.69 -29.73 2.26
N SER A 145 -16.25 -30.97 2.05
CA SER A 145 -16.78 -32.04 1.18
C SER A 145 -16.10 -33.39 1.56
N PRO A 146 -16.41 -34.58 0.98
CA PRO A 146 -17.21 -34.87 -0.22
C PRO A 146 -18.19 -36.06 -0.12
N LEU A 147 -19.35 -36.01 -0.77
CA LEU A 147 -19.87 -37.08 -1.65
C LEU A 147 -21.25 -36.71 -2.20
N GLY A 148 -21.48 -37.01 -3.48
CA GLY A 148 -22.81 -37.10 -4.06
C GLY A 148 -23.16 -35.99 -5.03
N THR A 149 -22.72 -36.14 -6.29
CA THR A 149 -23.32 -35.46 -7.44
C THR A 149 -24.83 -35.73 -7.45
N PRO A 150 -25.67 -34.70 -7.70
CA PRO A 150 -26.50 -34.82 -8.89
C PRO A 150 -26.63 -33.52 -9.70
N ALA A 151 -26.52 -33.71 -11.01
CA ALA A 151 -27.26 -33.09 -12.10
C ALA A 151 -27.44 -31.56 -12.15
N LYS A 152 -26.81 -30.99 -13.19
CA LYS A 152 -27.06 -29.66 -13.77
C LYS A 152 -28.57 -29.38 -13.98
N PRO A 153 -29.08 -28.18 -13.64
CA PRO A 153 -30.36 -27.73 -14.17
C PRO A 153 -30.21 -27.42 -15.67
N LYS A 154 -30.96 -28.15 -16.50
CA LYS A 154 -31.05 -27.93 -17.94
C LYS A 154 -31.84 -26.65 -18.22
N SER A 155 -31.21 -25.72 -18.94
CA SER A 155 -31.89 -24.63 -19.65
C SER A 155 -32.94 -25.22 -20.60
N VAL A 156 -34.21 -24.92 -20.36
CA VAL A 156 -35.30 -25.25 -21.29
C VAL A 156 -35.54 -24.03 -22.17
N LYS A 157 -35.05 -24.10 -23.40
CA LYS A 157 -35.45 -23.20 -24.49
C LYS A 157 -36.89 -23.52 -24.87
N SER A 158 -37.79 -22.54 -24.75
CA SER A 158 -39.15 -22.64 -25.27
C SER A 158 -39.10 -22.57 -26.80
N ALA A 159 -39.34 -23.71 -27.46
CA ALA A 159 -39.52 -23.81 -28.90
C ALA A 159 -41.01 -23.93 -29.20
N SER A 160 -41.55 -22.90 -29.84
CA SER A 160 -42.88 -22.85 -30.40
C SER A 160 -43.02 -23.87 -31.53
N LYS A 161 -44.00 -24.77 -31.46
CA LYS A 161 -44.41 -25.59 -32.60
C LYS A 161 -45.93 -25.77 -32.63
N ARG A 162 -46.51 -25.24 -33.71
CA ARG A 162 -47.86 -25.49 -34.22
C ARG A 162 -48.14 -26.99 -34.31
N HIS A 163 -49.39 -27.40 -34.06
CA HIS A 163 -50.04 -28.47 -34.80
C HIS A 163 -51.54 -28.23 -34.94
N LYS A 164 -52.06 -28.75 -36.04
CA LYS A 164 -53.35 -28.54 -36.69
C LYS A 164 -53.93 -29.94 -36.89
N GLU A 165 -55.15 -30.22 -36.44
CA GLU A 165 -56.00 -31.37 -36.85
C GLU A 165 -57.39 -31.14 -36.22
N THR A 166 -58.43 -30.65 -36.93
CA THR A 166 -59.44 -31.30 -37.81
C THR A 166 -60.39 -32.32 -37.14
N ALA A 167 -61.71 -32.01 -37.27
CA ALA A 167 -62.92 -32.86 -37.26
C ALA A 167 -63.30 -33.52 -35.90
N ASP A 168 -64.57 -33.74 -35.50
CA ASP A 168 -65.88 -33.76 -36.16
C ASP A 168 -67.00 -33.76 -35.07
N HIS A 169 -68.25 -33.55 -35.50
CA HIS A 169 -69.57 -33.56 -34.80
C HIS A 169 -70.16 -32.23 -34.30
#